data_AF-A4Y9N2-F1
#
_entry.id   AF-A4Y9N2-F1
#
_cell.length_a   1.000
_cell.length_b   1.000
_cell.length_c   1.000
_cell.angle_alpha   90.00
_cell.angle_beta   90.00
_cell.angle_gamma   90.00
#
_symmetry.space_group_name_H-M   'P 1'
#
loop_
_entity.id
_entity.type
_entity.pdbx_description
1 polymer ?
#
loop_
_entity_poly.entity_id
_entity_poly.type
_entity_poly.pdbx_seq_one_letter_code
_entity_poly.pdbx_strand_id
1 'polypeptide(L)'
;MSHMFDIAELRQKIFLVQNLIHASEPFVKKHCIGVKQYEELYDRSSYLVMLKSMISSSVVEISIKLRSLDDSMKCNDKSYSIDHSPKDFVLCICGDKEVSFRESCNKIIHADGFYLDIQSSNSCHEDLQWWGGFIRVQGFKFQNQKNEQKWEYLVSLYDWCNEALRFINKIEPKAISIQVQSEDVAYFS
;
A
#
# COMPACT_ATOMS: atom_id res chain seq x y z
N MET A 1 13.59 -11.65 -19.57
CA MET A 1 12.28 -11.05 -19.89
C MET A 1 12.21 -9.69 -19.24
N SER A 2 12.51 -8.61 -19.99
CA SER A 2 12.30 -7.25 -19.50
C SER A 2 10.82 -6.90 -19.69
N HIS A 3 10.01 -7.11 -18.65
CA HIS A 3 8.66 -6.57 -18.66
C HIS A 3 8.74 -5.03 -18.62
N MET A 4 7.97 -4.36 -19.47
CA MET A 4 7.79 -2.91 -19.37
C MET A 4 7.11 -2.61 -18.03
N PHE A 5 7.79 -1.84 -17.19
CA PHE A 5 7.23 -1.35 -15.95
C PHE A 5 6.47 -0.08 -16.23
N ASP A 6 5.15 -0.13 -16.11
CA ASP A 6 4.31 1.05 -16.22
C ASP A 6 4.40 1.88 -14.92
N ILE A 7 5.43 2.73 -14.87
CA ILE A 7 5.66 3.65 -13.75
C ILE A 7 4.53 4.67 -13.65
N ALA A 8 3.93 5.08 -14.78
CA ALA A 8 2.84 6.04 -14.80
C ALA A 8 1.58 5.47 -14.13
N GLU A 9 1.19 4.24 -14.48
CA GLU A 9 0.09 3.53 -13.85
C GLU A 9 0.34 3.33 -12.35
N LEU A 10 1.58 2.98 -11.95
CA LEU A 10 1.94 2.84 -10.54
C LEU A 10 1.77 4.17 -9.77
N ARG A 11 2.24 5.28 -10.33
CA ARG A 11 2.03 6.62 -9.76
C ARG A 11 0.55 6.99 -9.66
N GLN A 12 -0.24 6.66 -10.68
CA GLN A 12 -1.68 6.90 -10.69
C GLN A 12 -2.37 6.16 -9.54
N LYS A 13 -2.04 4.88 -9.33
CA LYS A 13 -2.61 4.10 -8.22
C LYS A 13 -2.21 4.66 -6.86
N ILE A 14 -0.95 5.04 -6.68
CA ILE A 14 -0.51 5.71 -5.44
C ILE A 14 -1.27 7.02 -5.21
N PHE A 15 -1.42 7.84 -6.25
CA PHE A 15 -2.19 9.08 -6.20
C PHE A 15 -3.64 8.84 -5.77
N LEU A 16 -4.31 7.82 -6.33
CA LEU A 16 -5.68 7.48 -5.97
C LEU A 16 -5.80 7.06 -4.50
N VAL A 17 -4.88 6.23 -4.00
CA VAL A 17 -4.87 5.83 -2.58
C VAL A 17 -4.72 7.06 -1.68
N GLN A 18 -3.77 7.95 -1.96
CA GLN A 18 -3.57 9.17 -1.16
C GLN A 18 -4.80 10.08 -1.18
N ASN A 19 -5.46 10.24 -2.33
CA ASN A 19 -6.68 11.04 -2.41
C ASN A 19 -7.85 10.41 -1.65
N LEU A 20 -7.99 9.08 -1.66
CA LEU A 20 -9.01 8.39 -0.86
C LEU A 20 -8.81 8.61 0.65
N ILE A 21 -7.56 8.64 1.11
CA ILE A 21 -7.22 8.98 2.51
C ILE A 21 -7.74 10.38 2.84
N HIS A 22 -7.39 11.39 2.03
CA HIS A 22 -7.79 12.77 2.27
C HIS A 22 -9.30 13.00 2.12
N ALA A 23 -9.95 12.28 1.22
CA ALA A 23 -11.37 12.44 0.94
C ALA A 23 -12.29 11.68 1.90
N SER A 24 -11.79 10.69 2.66
CA SER A 24 -12.64 9.78 3.44
C SER A 24 -13.54 10.52 4.43
N GLU A 25 -12.98 11.38 5.28
CA GLU A 25 -13.75 12.12 6.28
C GLU A 25 -14.73 13.13 5.66
N PRO A 26 -14.32 14.04 4.75
CA PRO A 26 -15.27 14.95 4.10
C PRO A 26 -16.40 14.23 3.36
N PHE A 27 -16.11 13.10 2.73
CA PHE A 27 -17.10 12.32 1.99
C PHE A 27 -18.13 11.69 2.92
N VAL A 28 -17.67 11.03 4.00
CA VAL A 28 -18.55 10.45 5.03
C VAL A 28 -19.44 11.53 5.65
N LYS A 29 -18.87 12.70 5.98
CA LYS A 29 -19.62 13.83 6.55
C LYS A 29 -20.67 14.38 5.58
N LYS A 30 -20.30 14.58 4.31
CA LYS A 30 -21.20 15.14 3.28
C LYS A 30 -22.41 14.25 3.01
N HIS A 31 -22.22 12.94 3.07
CA HIS A 31 -23.25 11.95 2.77
C HIS A 31 -23.88 11.32 4.02
N CYS A 32 -23.55 11.83 5.22
CA CYS A 32 -24.04 11.35 6.51
C CYS A 32 -23.92 9.82 6.69
N ILE A 33 -22.88 9.21 6.13
CA ILE A 33 -22.71 7.75 6.10
C ILE A 33 -22.60 7.22 7.53
N GLY A 34 -23.44 6.26 7.90
CA GLY A 34 -23.53 5.71 9.25
C GLY A 34 -24.60 6.33 10.15
N VAL A 35 -25.12 7.51 9.82
CA VAL A 35 -26.23 8.12 10.58
C VAL A 35 -27.55 7.68 9.95
N LYS A 36 -28.14 6.60 10.48
CA LYS A 36 -29.30 5.89 9.87
C LYS A 36 -30.47 6.79 9.42
N GLN A 37 -30.69 7.91 10.09
CA GLN A 37 -31.79 8.84 9.78
C GLN A 37 -31.53 9.72 8.56
N TYR A 38 -30.27 9.88 8.16
CA TYR A 38 -29.83 10.79 7.09
C TYR A 38 -29.06 10.06 5.97
N GLU A 39 -29.02 8.74 6.02
CA GLU A 39 -28.30 7.89 5.07
C GLU A 39 -29.17 7.63 3.83
N GLU A 40 -28.87 8.32 2.72
CA GLU A 40 -29.67 8.25 1.50
C GLU A 40 -28.99 7.50 0.35
N LEU A 41 -27.72 7.83 0.07
CA LEU A 41 -27.02 7.35 -1.13
C LEU A 41 -26.08 6.17 -0.89
N TYR A 42 -25.48 6.11 0.30
CA TYR A 42 -24.47 5.11 0.64
C TYR A 42 -24.78 4.56 2.02
N ASP A 43 -25.15 3.28 2.09
CA ASP A 43 -25.18 2.62 3.39
C ASP A 43 -23.76 2.35 3.90
N ARG A 44 -23.56 2.47 5.20
CA ARG A 44 -22.25 2.32 5.85
C ARG A 44 -21.58 0.99 5.56
N SER A 45 -22.34 -0.09 5.50
CA SER A 45 -21.77 -1.42 5.29
C SER A 45 -21.23 -1.54 3.87
N SER A 46 -22.01 -1.15 2.87
CA SER A 46 -21.58 -1.14 1.47
C SER A 46 -20.43 -0.16 1.24
N TYR A 47 -20.47 1.02 1.84
CA TYR A 47 -19.36 1.98 1.77
C TYR A 47 -18.05 1.37 2.29
N LEU A 48 -18.08 0.74 3.47
CA LEU A 48 -16.89 0.14 4.07
C LEU A 48 -16.39 -1.08 3.29
N VAL A 49 -17.28 -1.91 2.75
CA VAL A 49 -16.92 -3.04 1.88
C VAL A 49 -16.26 -2.54 0.59
N MET A 50 -16.86 -1.53 -0.05
CA MET A 50 -16.32 -0.92 -1.26
C MET A 50 -14.94 -0.31 -0.99
N LEU A 51 -14.81 0.49 0.07
CA LEU A 51 -13.54 1.11 0.45
C LEU A 51 -12.47 0.06 0.76
N LYS A 52 -12.81 -0.98 1.53
CA LYS A 52 -11.87 -2.06 1.85
C LYS A 52 -11.38 -2.76 0.59
N SER A 53 -12.30 -3.09 -0.33
CA SER A 53 -11.96 -3.73 -1.61
C SER A 53 -11.03 -2.87 -2.47
N MET A 54 -11.33 -1.57 -2.60
CA MET A 54 -10.49 -0.63 -3.37
C MET A 54 -9.10 -0.50 -2.78
N ILE A 55 -9.00 -0.30 -1.46
CA ILE A 55 -7.73 -0.09 -0.77
C ILE A 55 -6.91 -1.37 -0.74
N SER A 56 -7.48 -2.52 -0.36
CA SER A 56 -6.73 -3.78 -0.29
C SER A 56 -6.18 -4.17 -1.66
N SER A 57 -6.99 -4.09 -2.70
CA SER A 57 -6.58 -4.47 -4.06
C SER A 57 -5.48 -3.54 -4.59
N SER A 58 -5.66 -2.23 -4.41
CA SER A 58 -4.67 -1.24 -4.88
C SER A 58 -3.34 -1.39 -4.16
N VAL A 59 -3.36 -1.52 -2.83
CA VAL A 59 -2.14 -1.58 -2.01
C VAL A 59 -1.36 -2.87 -2.24
N VAL A 60 -2.05 -4.01 -2.42
CA VAL A 60 -1.42 -5.28 -2.81
C VAL A 60 -0.77 -5.15 -4.19
N GLU A 61 -1.48 -4.61 -5.18
CA GLU A 61 -0.95 -4.46 -6.53
C GLU A 61 0.27 -3.53 -6.58
N ILE A 62 0.20 -2.37 -5.90
CA ILE A 62 1.32 -1.45 -5.76
C ILE A 62 2.51 -2.19 -5.12
N SER A 63 2.27 -2.95 -4.04
CA SER A 63 3.33 -3.69 -3.34
C SER A 63 4.01 -4.72 -4.25
N ILE A 64 3.24 -5.47 -5.06
CA ILE A 64 3.78 -6.42 -6.03
C ILE A 64 4.65 -5.70 -7.05
N LYS A 65 4.13 -4.63 -7.67
CA LYS A 65 4.86 -3.87 -8.70
C LYS A 65 6.16 -3.27 -8.17
N LEU A 66 6.14 -2.68 -6.96
CA LEU A 66 7.33 -2.16 -6.29
C LEU A 66 8.35 -3.26 -5.99
N ARG A 67 7.88 -4.44 -5.53
CA ARG A 67 8.72 -5.61 -5.29
C ARG A 67 9.40 -6.11 -6.56
N SER A 68 8.65 -6.23 -7.64
CA SER A 68 9.17 -6.65 -8.95
C SER A 68 10.17 -5.64 -9.51
N LEU A 69 9.93 -4.34 -9.33
CA LEU A 69 10.86 -3.27 -9.68
C LEU A 69 12.18 -3.40 -8.91
N ASP A 70 12.12 -3.58 -7.59
CA ASP A 70 13.34 -3.77 -6.76
C ASP A 70 14.12 -5.02 -7.18
N ASP A 71 13.43 -6.13 -7.43
CA ASP A 71 14.05 -7.38 -7.86
C ASP A 71 14.71 -7.24 -9.24
N SER A 72 14.05 -6.56 -10.19
CA SER A 72 14.62 -6.29 -11.51
C SER A 72 15.86 -5.41 -11.45
N MET A 73 15.85 -4.38 -10.60
CA MET A 73 17.00 -3.49 -10.41
C MET A 73 18.21 -4.21 -9.81
N LYS A 74 17.99 -5.14 -8.85
CA LYS A 74 19.05 -5.99 -8.28
C LYS A 74 19.65 -6.96 -9.29
N CYS A 75 18.84 -7.49 -10.20
CA CYS A 75 19.33 -8.38 -11.25
C CYS A 75 20.19 -7.65 -12.29
N ASN A 76 19.81 -6.42 -12.66
CA ASN A 76 20.49 -5.67 -13.73
C ASN A 76 21.70 -4.85 -13.24
N ASP A 77 21.75 -4.47 -11.96
CA ASP A 77 22.89 -3.74 -11.41
C ASP A 77 23.24 -4.26 -10.01
N LYS A 78 24.39 -4.92 -9.90
CA LYS A 78 24.90 -5.44 -8.63
C LYS A 78 25.29 -4.36 -7.63
N SER A 79 25.50 -3.12 -8.07
CA SER A 79 25.78 -1.97 -7.20
C SER A 79 24.51 -1.31 -6.63
N TYR A 80 23.34 -1.71 -7.13
CA TYR A 80 22.07 -1.18 -6.64
C TYR A 80 21.75 -1.71 -5.24
N SER A 81 21.55 -0.77 -4.31
CA SER A 81 21.04 -1.02 -2.98
C SER A 81 19.85 -0.10 -2.71
N ILE A 82 18.71 -0.71 -2.37
CA ILE A 82 17.67 0.02 -1.64
C ILE A 82 18.18 0.30 -0.23
N ASP A 83 17.75 1.43 0.30
CA ASP A 83 17.78 1.66 1.73
C ASP A 83 16.77 0.71 2.41
N HIS A 84 17.29 -0.37 2.98
CA HIS A 84 16.51 -1.34 3.74
C HIS A 84 16.37 -0.93 5.22
N SER A 85 16.67 0.32 5.58
CA SER A 85 16.46 0.79 6.94
C SER A 85 14.99 0.68 7.35
N PRO A 86 14.72 0.44 8.65
CA PRO A 86 13.38 0.52 9.20
C PRO A 86 12.80 1.91 8.98
N LYS A 87 11.48 1.97 8.79
CA LYS A 87 10.78 3.23 8.50
C LYS A 87 9.62 3.42 9.47
N ASP A 88 9.35 4.67 9.81
CA ASP A 88 8.39 5.04 10.86
C ASP A 88 6.91 4.90 10.42
N PHE A 89 6.64 4.54 9.16
CA PHE A 89 5.28 4.32 8.68
C PHE A 89 4.69 2.96 9.11
N VAL A 90 5.47 2.09 9.73
CA VAL A 90 5.01 0.80 10.28
C VAL A 90 5.13 0.80 11.79
N LEU A 91 4.02 0.57 12.48
CA LEU A 91 3.99 0.24 13.89
C LEU A 91 3.82 -1.28 14.05
N CYS A 92 4.76 -1.92 14.73
CA CYS A 92 4.68 -3.34 15.10
C CYS A 92 3.74 -3.53 16.30
N ILE A 93 2.65 -4.29 16.09
CA ILE A 93 1.77 -4.77 17.16
C ILE A 93 2.33 -6.09 17.71
N CYS A 94 2.67 -7.03 16.82
CA CYS A 94 3.45 -8.21 17.17
C CYS A 94 4.37 -8.65 16.01
N GLY A 95 5.52 -9.26 16.33
CA GLY A 95 6.53 -9.68 15.36
C GLY A 95 7.78 -8.80 15.35
N ASP A 96 8.46 -8.75 14.22
CA ASP A 96 9.73 -8.01 14.06
C ASP A 96 9.46 -6.50 14.15
N LYS A 97 10.12 -5.79 15.09
CA LYS A 97 9.90 -4.34 15.33
C LYS A 97 10.39 -3.45 14.20
N GLU A 98 11.39 -3.93 13.47
CA GLU A 98 12.08 -3.18 12.43
C GLU A 98 11.62 -3.68 11.06
N VAL A 99 10.73 -2.93 10.43
CA VAL A 99 10.19 -3.27 9.10
C VAL A 99 10.73 -2.26 8.09
N SER A 100 11.55 -2.77 7.16
CA SER A 100 11.99 -1.98 6.01
C SER A 100 10.85 -1.75 5.02
N PHE A 101 11.01 -0.78 4.10
CA PHE A 101 10.03 -0.57 3.03
C PHE A 101 9.79 -1.81 2.17
N ARG A 102 10.85 -2.53 1.80
CA ARG A 102 10.73 -3.80 1.07
C ARG A 102 9.98 -4.85 1.88
N GLU A 103 10.27 -4.96 3.18
CA GLU A 103 9.60 -5.93 4.03
C GLU A 103 8.12 -5.57 4.23
N SER A 104 7.77 -4.29 4.31
CA SER A 104 6.37 -3.86 4.37
C SER A 104 5.58 -4.30 3.12
N CYS A 105 6.18 -4.21 1.93
CA CYS A 105 5.57 -4.73 0.70
C CYS A 105 5.35 -6.25 0.82
N ASN A 106 6.33 -7.01 1.32
CA ASN A 106 6.19 -8.45 1.53
C ASN A 106 5.06 -8.77 2.51
N LYS A 107 4.98 -8.05 3.64
CA LYS A 107 3.92 -8.25 4.63
C LYS A 107 2.55 -7.99 4.03
N ILE A 108 2.39 -6.91 3.26
CA ILE A 108 1.13 -6.61 2.57
C ILE A 108 0.74 -7.73 1.59
N ILE A 109 1.68 -8.20 0.76
CA ILE A 109 1.44 -9.25 -0.25
C ILE A 109 1.01 -10.57 0.40
N HIS A 110 1.61 -10.91 1.53
CA HIS A 110 1.43 -12.20 2.20
C HIS A 110 0.52 -12.14 3.44
N ALA A 111 -0.22 -11.04 3.62
CA ALA A 111 -1.17 -10.90 4.71
C ALA A 111 -2.34 -11.87 4.54
N ASP A 112 -2.73 -12.56 5.63
CA ASP A 112 -3.97 -13.33 5.68
C ASP A 112 -5.14 -12.51 6.23
N GLY A 113 -4.83 -11.41 6.93
CA GLY A 113 -5.78 -10.46 7.45
C GLY A 113 -5.44 -9.05 6.98
N PHE A 114 -6.45 -8.37 6.44
CA PHE A 114 -6.39 -6.98 6.03
C PHE A 114 -7.59 -6.24 6.61
N TYR A 115 -7.34 -5.17 7.37
CA TYR A 115 -8.37 -4.39 8.05
C TYR A 115 -8.12 -2.90 7.83
N LEU A 116 -9.20 -2.15 7.59
CA LEU A 116 -9.15 -0.70 7.64
C LEU A 116 -9.23 -0.27 9.10
N ASP A 117 -8.36 0.66 9.51
CA ASP A 117 -8.46 1.26 10.83
C ASP A 117 -9.45 2.43 10.77
N ILE A 118 -10.62 2.19 11.36
CA ILE A 118 -11.76 3.10 11.30
C ILE A 118 -11.71 4.05 12.49
N GLN A 119 -11.75 5.34 12.19
CA GLN A 119 -11.77 6.42 13.15
C GLN A 119 -13.21 6.89 13.38
N SER A 120 -13.48 7.39 14.58
CA SER A 120 -14.73 8.05 14.96
C SER A 120 -14.44 9.49 15.36
N SER A 121 -15.39 10.40 15.11
CA SER A 121 -15.26 11.77 15.60
C SER A 121 -15.65 11.87 17.07
N ASN A 122 -14.85 12.58 17.86
CA ASN A 122 -15.28 13.05 19.19
C ASN A 122 -16.06 14.37 19.10
N SER A 123 -16.07 15.04 17.94
CA SER A 123 -16.63 16.38 17.72
C SER A 123 -17.86 16.41 16.80
N CYS A 124 -18.19 15.30 16.16
CA CYS A 124 -19.35 15.15 15.29
C CYS A 124 -20.29 14.07 15.84
N HIS A 125 -21.36 13.73 15.11
CA HIS A 125 -22.28 12.65 15.50
C HIS A 125 -21.51 11.35 15.75
N GLU A 126 -21.81 10.63 16.84
CA GLU A 126 -21.07 9.45 17.30
C GLU A 126 -21.03 8.30 16.28
N ASP A 127 -22.09 8.20 15.48
CA ASP A 127 -22.19 7.20 14.41
C ASP A 127 -21.33 7.49 13.18
N LEU A 128 -20.78 8.70 13.04
CA LEU A 128 -19.91 9.06 11.93
C LEU A 128 -18.54 8.43 12.12
N GLN A 129 -18.21 7.52 11.21
CA GLN A 129 -16.94 6.83 11.18
C GLN A 129 -16.35 6.82 9.77
N TRP A 130 -15.05 7.05 9.67
CA TRP A 130 -14.34 7.09 8.41
C TRP A 130 -12.99 6.39 8.53
N TRP A 131 -12.35 6.16 7.39
CA TRP A 131 -11.03 5.56 7.37
C TRP A 131 -9.95 6.65 7.42
N GLY A 132 -9.08 6.59 8.42
CA GLY A 132 -8.03 7.60 8.64
C GLY A 132 -6.75 7.40 7.83
N GLY A 133 -6.72 6.47 6.89
CA GLY A 133 -5.51 6.16 6.11
C GLY A 133 -4.58 5.11 6.70
N PHE A 134 -4.99 4.45 7.79
CA PHE A 134 -4.23 3.36 8.40
C PHE A 134 -4.83 2.00 8.03
N ILE A 135 -3.96 1.03 7.76
CA ILE A 135 -4.38 -0.37 7.58
C ILE A 135 -3.70 -1.25 8.60
N ARG A 136 -4.39 -2.31 8.97
CA ARG A 136 -3.81 -3.39 9.77
C ARG A 136 -3.63 -4.61 8.89
N VAL A 137 -2.41 -5.11 8.87
CA VAL A 137 -2.05 -6.34 8.15
C VAL A 137 -1.51 -7.35 9.15
N GLN A 138 -1.95 -8.59 9.03
CA GLN A 138 -1.48 -9.68 9.88
C GLN A 138 -1.24 -10.94 9.05
N GLY A 139 -0.47 -11.85 9.63
CA GLY A 139 -0.26 -13.18 9.08
C GLY A 139 0.69 -13.99 9.92
N PHE A 140 1.20 -15.06 9.32
CA PHE A 140 2.09 -16.00 9.97
C PHE A 140 3.43 -16.08 9.24
N LYS A 141 4.51 -16.25 9.99
CA LYS A 141 5.84 -16.59 9.49
C LYS A 141 5.99 -18.11 9.62
N PHE A 142 5.96 -18.82 8.49
CA PHE A 142 6.21 -20.26 8.48
C PHE A 142 7.72 -20.51 8.58
N GLN A 143 8.23 -20.66 9.81
CA GLN A 143 9.53 -21.30 10.04
C GLN A 143 9.28 -22.78 10.36
N ASN A 144 9.46 -23.66 9.36
CA ASN A 144 9.47 -25.12 9.48
C ASN A 144 8.37 -25.74 10.38
N GLN A 145 7.13 -25.87 9.89
CA GLN A 145 6.00 -26.71 10.38
C GLN A 145 5.65 -26.80 11.89
N LYS A 146 6.47 -26.29 12.81
CA LYS A 146 6.37 -26.52 14.26
C LYS A 146 6.26 -25.22 15.07
N ASN A 147 6.68 -24.08 14.52
CA ASN A 147 6.59 -22.78 15.20
C ASN A 147 5.95 -21.74 14.28
N GLU A 148 4.62 -21.60 14.38
CA GLU A 148 3.88 -20.49 13.77
C GLU A 148 4.15 -19.20 14.57
N GLN A 149 4.92 -18.28 14.00
CA GLN A 149 5.07 -16.94 14.56
C GLN A 149 4.08 -15.98 13.90
N LYS A 150 3.10 -15.53 14.66
CA LYS A 150 2.18 -14.47 14.24
C LYS A 150 2.91 -13.14 14.12
N TRP A 151 2.53 -12.36 13.13
CA TRP A 151 2.93 -10.98 12.98
C TRP A 151 1.70 -10.12 12.69
N GLU A 152 1.71 -8.89 13.19
CA GLU A 152 0.64 -7.91 13.02
C GLU A 152 1.24 -6.51 13.03
N TYR A 153 0.88 -5.73 12.01
CA TYR A 153 1.39 -4.38 11.80
C TYR A 153 0.25 -3.42 11.52
N LEU A 154 0.38 -2.22 12.09
CA LEU A 154 -0.40 -1.06 11.69
C LEU A 154 0.46 -0.20 10.75
N VAL A 155 -0.05 0.11 9.57
CA VAL A 155 0.68 0.81 8.51
C VAL A 155 -0.02 2.13 8.18
N SER A 156 0.71 3.24 8.27
CA SER A 156 0.29 4.53 7.71
C SER A 156 0.41 4.47 6.19
N LEU A 157 -0.72 4.36 5.47
CA LEU A 157 -0.65 4.30 4.01
C LEU A 157 -0.20 5.62 3.38
N TYR A 158 -0.47 6.76 4.03
CA TYR A 158 -0.03 8.05 3.52
C TYR A 158 1.50 8.12 3.44
N ASP A 159 2.18 7.78 4.53
CA ASP A 159 3.64 7.80 4.63
C ASP A 159 4.28 6.66 3.81
N TRP A 160 3.64 5.50 3.79
CA TRP A 160 4.05 4.39 2.94
C TRP A 160 3.99 4.75 1.45
N CYS A 161 2.92 5.42 1.00
CA CYS A 161 2.79 5.93 -0.37
C CYS A 161 3.86 6.98 -0.69
N ASN A 162 4.19 7.86 0.26
CA ASN A 162 5.29 8.82 0.08
C ASN A 162 6.64 8.11 -0.08
N GLU A 163 6.91 7.07 0.70
CA GLU A 163 8.12 6.26 0.53
C GLU A 163 8.13 5.52 -0.80
N ALA A 164 6.98 4.99 -1.26
CA ALA A 164 6.84 4.40 -2.58
C ALA A 164 7.17 5.39 -3.71
N LEU A 165 6.71 6.64 -3.61
CA LEU A 165 7.05 7.68 -4.59
C LEU A 165 8.53 8.06 -4.55
N ARG A 166 9.13 8.17 -3.36
CA ARG A 166 10.59 8.41 -3.23
C ARG A 166 11.39 7.28 -3.86
N PHE A 167 10.97 6.04 -3.62
CA PHE A 167 11.55 4.86 -4.24
C PHE A 167 11.47 4.95 -5.77
N ILE A 168 10.27 5.17 -6.33
CA ILE A 168 10.04 5.31 -7.77
C ILE A 168 10.94 6.41 -8.36
N ASN A 169 10.94 7.60 -7.77
CA ASN A 169 11.76 8.73 -8.23
C ASN A 169 13.27 8.38 -8.27
N LYS A 170 13.74 7.59 -7.31
CA LYS A 170 15.15 7.15 -7.24
C LYS A 170 15.51 6.16 -8.35
N ILE A 171 14.59 5.27 -8.72
CA ILE A 171 14.87 4.19 -9.66
C ILE A 171 14.49 4.50 -11.11
N GLU A 172 13.54 5.40 -11.33
CA GLU A 172 12.93 5.69 -12.63
C GLU A 172 13.97 6.00 -13.74
N PRO A 173 14.97 6.88 -13.54
CA PRO A 173 15.95 7.17 -14.60
C PRO A 173 16.67 5.92 -15.12
N LYS A 174 16.95 4.99 -14.20
CA LYS A 174 17.66 3.76 -14.52
C LYS A 174 16.73 2.63 -14.97
N ALA A 175 15.49 2.61 -14.49
CA ALA A 175 14.46 1.73 -15.03
C ALA A 175 14.20 2.05 -16.51
N ILE A 176 14.13 3.33 -16.88
CA ILE A 176 14.01 3.79 -18.26
C ILE A 176 15.23 3.37 -19.10
N SER A 177 16.45 3.55 -18.58
CA SER A 177 17.65 3.15 -19.34
C SER A 177 17.68 1.64 -19.63
N ILE A 178 17.28 0.81 -18.65
CA ILE A 178 17.18 -0.66 -18.84
C ILE A 178 16.11 -1.00 -19.89
N GLN A 179 14.97 -0.31 -19.89
CA GLN A 179 13.91 -0.55 -20.87
C GLN A 179 14.31 -0.15 -22.29
N VAL A 180 14.97 1.00 -22.47
CA VAL A 180 15.44 1.45 -23.79
C VAL A 180 16.54 0.52 -24.35
N GLN A 181 17.36 -0.06 -23.47
CA GLN A 181 18.41 -1.01 -23.86
C GLN A 181 17.89 -2.44 -24.09
N SER A 182 16.60 -2.71 -23.87
CA SER A 182 16.05 -4.03 -24.14
C SER A 182 16.04 -4.33 -25.64
N GLU A 183 16.45 -5.55 -26.00
CA GLU A 183 16.59 -5.98 -27.39
C GLU A 183 15.29 -5.74 -28.19
N ASP A 184 14.15 -6.02 -27.56
CA ASP A 184 12.82 -5.87 -28.15
C ASP A 184 12.46 -4.42 -28.52
N VAL A 185 13.04 -3.42 -27.86
CA VAL A 185 12.84 -1.99 -28.16
C VAL A 185 13.93 -1.47 -29.10
N ALA A 186 15.17 -1.94 -28.94
CA ALA A 186 16.31 -1.56 -29.76
C ALA A 186 16.16 -1.97 -31.25
N TYR A 187 15.35 -3.00 -31.54
CA TYR A 187 15.02 -3.39 -32.91
C TYR A 187 14.09 -2.41 -33.66
N PHE A 188 13.41 -1.50 -32.95
CA PHE A 188 12.46 -0.54 -33.54
C PHE A 188 12.93 0.93 -33.49
N SER A 189 14.16 1.17 -33.02
CA SER A 189 14.82 2.49 -32.98
C SER A 189 15.91 2.60 -34.03
#